data_AF-A0A7S0F4S6-F1
#
_entry.id   AF-A0A7S0F4S6-F1
#
_cell.length_a   1.000
_cell.length_b   1.000
_cell.length_c   1.000
_cell.angle_alpha   90.00
_cell.angle_beta   90.00
_cell.angle_gamma   90.00
#
_symmetry.space_group_name_H-M   'P 1'
#
loop_
_entity.id
_entity.type
_entity.pdbx_description
1 polymer ?
#
loop_
_entity_poly.entity_id
_entity_poly.type
_entity_poly.pdbx_seq_one_letter_code
_entity_poly.pdbx_strand_id
1 'polypeptide(L)'
;RRLALQHVDDLISMSDGQIWFDESLSDNGQRPCMDPQRSITRVGIGADTESRADAPAIRRIVEGLRLDLAQAASMEGADVATKASIQQIRKAKALLLAMHQPSSMGGRSLSESCTVILAASRGYLDDAVDGGKMAGTAEGDALIKEMLQYVRKEAAGPLTTIDETLDMTDEVQSDIEGVLEAFFGKE
;
A
#
# COMPACT_ATOMS: atom_id res chain seq x y z
N ARG A 1 13.69 31.39 -1.53
CA ARG A 1 12.62 30.40 -1.30
C ARG A 1 11.26 30.85 -1.86
N ARG A 2 10.73 32.03 -1.51
CA ARG A 2 9.38 32.48 -1.95
C ARG A 2 9.19 32.57 -3.49
N LEU A 3 10.19 33.01 -4.25
CA LEU A 3 10.16 33.02 -5.73
C LEU A 3 10.34 31.64 -6.38
N ALA A 4 11.07 30.72 -5.72
CA ALA A 4 11.31 29.37 -6.26
C ALA A 4 10.07 28.47 -6.13
N LEU A 5 9.21 28.74 -5.14
CA LEU A 5 7.96 28.02 -4.93
C LEU A 5 6.79 28.56 -5.76
N GLN A 6 6.88 29.81 -6.25
CA GLN A 6 5.80 30.41 -7.02
C GLN A 6 5.47 29.61 -8.28
N HIS A 7 6.49 29.14 -9.01
CA HIS A 7 6.30 28.28 -10.16
C HIS A 7 5.82 26.86 -9.81
N VAL A 8 6.09 26.41 -8.58
CA VAL A 8 5.60 25.10 -8.10
C VAL A 8 4.10 25.16 -7.86
N ASP A 9 3.61 26.23 -7.22
CA ASP A 9 2.18 26.45 -7.02
C ASP A 9 1.44 26.56 -8.36
N ASP A 10 2.03 27.27 -9.33
CA ASP A 10 1.49 27.37 -10.69
C ASP A 10 1.40 25.99 -11.36
N LEU A 11 2.46 25.18 -11.29
CA LEU A 11 2.48 23.82 -11.85
C LEU A 11 1.46 22.90 -11.18
N ILE A 12 1.35 22.94 -9.85
CA ILE A 12 0.35 22.17 -9.09
C ILE A 12 -1.07 22.58 -9.52
N SER A 13 -1.29 23.89 -9.73
CA SER A 13 -2.60 24.39 -10.17
C SER A 13 -3.01 23.85 -11.54
N MET A 14 -2.05 23.73 -12.48
CA MET A 14 -2.25 23.25 -13.84
C MET A 14 -2.29 21.72 -13.98
N SER A 15 -1.76 20.98 -13.00
CA SER A 15 -1.71 19.51 -13.00
C SER A 15 -3.00 18.86 -12.48
N ASP A 16 -3.29 17.64 -12.95
CA ASP A 16 -4.39 16.81 -12.45
C ASP A 16 -4.04 16.04 -11.16
N GLY A 17 -3.03 16.51 -10.43
CA GLY A 17 -2.56 15.88 -9.21
C GLY A 17 -1.05 16.02 -9.04
N GLN A 18 -0.56 15.58 -7.88
CA GLN A 18 0.84 15.58 -7.56
C GLN A 18 1.21 14.35 -6.74
N ILE A 19 2.46 13.93 -6.91
CA ILE A 19 3.13 12.95 -6.05
C ILE A 19 4.21 13.71 -5.29
N TRP A 20 4.08 13.77 -3.98
CA TRP A 20 5.01 14.48 -3.11
C TRP A 20 6.02 13.51 -2.51
N PHE A 21 7.30 13.71 -2.80
CA PHE A 21 8.39 12.96 -2.16
C PHE A 21 8.96 13.76 -0.99
N ASP A 22 9.12 13.11 0.16
CA ASP A 22 9.66 13.72 1.37
C ASP A 22 11.02 13.10 1.75
N GLU A 23 11.98 13.96 2.06
CA GLU A 23 13.35 13.55 2.42
C GLU A 23 13.38 12.78 3.74
N SER A 24 12.53 13.15 4.71
CA SER A 24 12.48 12.45 6.01
C SER A 24 12.00 11.00 5.88
N LEU A 25 11.08 10.72 4.96
CA LEU A 25 10.65 9.35 4.63
C LEU A 25 11.77 8.58 3.93
N SER A 26 12.55 9.27 3.10
CA SER A 26 13.72 8.67 2.45
C SER A 26 14.79 8.27 3.48
N ASP A 27 15.07 9.13 4.45
CA ASP A 27 16.04 8.89 5.52
C ASP A 27 15.60 7.74 6.44
N ASN A 28 14.29 7.59 6.65
CA ASN A 28 13.69 6.46 7.38
C ASN A 28 13.62 5.16 6.54
N GLY A 29 14.21 5.14 5.34
CA GLY A 29 14.29 3.95 4.49
C GLY A 29 13.03 3.66 3.67
N GLN A 30 11.95 4.44 3.79
CA GLN A 30 10.74 4.23 3.01
C GLN A 30 10.99 4.50 1.51
N ARG A 31 10.60 3.55 0.67
CA ARG A 31 10.71 3.61 -0.79
C ARG A 31 9.39 3.12 -1.41
N PRO A 32 8.78 3.82 -2.38
CA PRO A 32 9.06 5.23 -2.69
C PRO A 32 8.83 6.11 -1.45
N CYS A 33 9.58 7.19 -1.30
CA CYS A 33 9.48 8.16 -0.19
C CYS A 33 8.27 9.11 -0.38
N MET A 34 7.14 8.55 -0.79
CA MET A 34 5.92 9.27 -1.14
C MET A 34 5.11 9.56 0.12
N ASP A 35 4.72 10.83 0.30
CA ASP A 35 3.80 11.26 1.34
C ASP A 35 2.34 11.09 0.84
N PRO A 36 1.57 10.14 1.39
CA PRO A 36 0.22 9.84 0.91
C PRO A 36 -0.80 10.94 1.24
N GLN A 37 -0.51 11.82 2.20
CA GLN A 37 -1.42 12.91 2.57
C GLN A 37 -1.29 14.09 1.62
N ARG A 38 -0.04 14.45 1.28
CA ARG A 38 0.25 15.56 0.35
C ARG A 38 0.07 15.18 -1.11
N SER A 39 0.21 13.89 -1.43
CA SER A 39 -0.02 13.38 -2.78
C SER A 39 -1.52 13.29 -3.07
N ILE A 40 -1.94 13.78 -4.23
CA ILE A 40 -3.35 13.77 -4.67
C ILE A 40 -3.44 13.46 -6.16
N THR A 41 -4.57 12.86 -6.54
CA THR A 41 -5.00 12.74 -7.94
C THR A 41 -6.39 13.35 -8.07
N ARG A 42 -6.62 14.13 -9.13
CA ARG A 42 -7.92 14.68 -9.52
C ARG A 42 -8.66 13.76 -10.50
N VAL A 43 -7.97 12.77 -11.08
CA VAL A 43 -8.54 11.79 -12.02
C VAL A 43 -9.31 10.68 -11.30
N GLY A 44 -8.93 10.38 -10.05
CA GLY A 44 -9.59 9.39 -9.20
C GLY A 44 -8.86 8.03 -9.13
N ILE A 45 -9.49 7.07 -8.46
CA ILE A 45 -8.95 5.73 -8.21
C ILE A 45 -9.17 4.84 -9.45
N GLY A 46 -8.14 4.09 -9.86
CA GLY A 46 -8.22 3.07 -10.92
C GLY A 46 -7.71 3.50 -12.30
N ALA A 47 -7.18 4.72 -12.43
CA ALA A 47 -6.59 5.24 -13.67
C ALA A 47 -5.11 4.83 -13.88
N ASP A 48 -4.69 3.73 -13.25
CA ASP A 48 -3.30 3.32 -13.03
C ASP A 48 -2.78 2.25 -14.01
N THR A 49 -3.61 1.73 -14.92
CA THR A 49 -3.19 0.69 -15.89
C THR A 49 -3.19 1.18 -17.33
N GLU A 50 -2.20 0.73 -18.12
CA GLU A 50 -1.98 1.15 -19.51
C GLU A 50 -3.15 0.79 -20.46
N SER A 51 -3.94 -0.24 -20.13
CA SER A 51 -4.95 -0.81 -21.03
C SER A 51 -6.38 -0.38 -20.71
N ARG A 52 -6.65 0.08 -19.48
CA ARG A 52 -8.00 0.44 -19.03
C ARG A 52 -7.91 1.56 -17.99
N ALA A 53 -8.68 2.63 -18.22
CA ALA A 53 -8.75 3.78 -17.32
C ALA A 53 -9.43 3.46 -15.96
N ASP A 54 -9.96 2.24 -15.83
CA ASP A 54 -10.53 1.65 -14.64
C ASP A 54 -9.95 0.25 -14.42
N ALA A 55 -9.07 0.06 -13.44
CA ALA A 55 -8.76 -1.26 -12.87
C ALA A 55 -9.71 -1.52 -11.69
N PRO A 56 -10.79 -2.32 -11.83
CA PRO A 56 -11.72 -2.57 -10.73
C PRO A 56 -11.05 -3.23 -9.53
N ALA A 57 -10.02 -4.07 -9.76
CA ALA A 57 -9.27 -4.75 -8.72
C ALA A 57 -8.68 -3.77 -7.69
N ILE A 58 -7.92 -2.77 -8.15
CA ILE A 58 -7.27 -1.82 -7.24
C ILE A 58 -8.33 -0.98 -6.53
N ARG A 59 -9.38 -0.56 -7.25
CA ARG A 59 -10.47 0.27 -6.71
C ARG A 59 -11.15 -0.40 -5.53
N ARG A 60 -11.41 -1.70 -5.66
CA ARG A 60 -12.04 -2.53 -4.63
C ARG A 60 -11.18 -2.64 -3.37
N ILE A 61 -9.86 -2.76 -3.54
CA ILE A 61 -8.94 -3.02 -2.41
C ILE A 61 -8.52 -1.73 -1.69
N VAL A 62 -8.41 -0.62 -2.42
CA VAL A 62 -7.94 0.66 -1.87
C VAL A 62 -9.08 1.57 -1.39
N GLU A 63 -10.32 1.08 -1.40
CA GLU A 63 -11.47 1.81 -0.85
C GLU A 63 -11.21 2.12 0.63
N GLY A 64 -11.23 3.41 0.99
CA GLY A 64 -10.96 3.87 2.36
C GLY A 64 -9.47 3.96 2.75
N LEU A 65 -8.52 3.47 1.94
CA LEU A 65 -7.08 3.50 2.25
C LEU A 65 -6.59 4.89 2.65
N ARG A 66 -6.95 5.92 1.88
CA ARG A 66 -6.55 7.31 2.14
C ARG A 66 -7.12 7.82 3.47
N LEU A 67 -8.36 7.45 3.80
CA LEU A 67 -9.01 7.84 5.05
C LEU A 67 -8.30 7.17 6.23
N ASP A 68 -7.97 5.89 6.11
CA ASP A 68 -7.27 5.15 7.16
C ASP A 68 -5.91 5.77 7.50
N LEU A 69 -5.12 6.09 6.48
CA LEU A 69 -3.82 6.76 6.63
C LEU A 69 -3.95 8.16 7.23
N ALA A 70 -4.95 8.94 6.81
CA ALA A 70 -5.19 10.28 7.34
C ALA A 70 -5.63 10.26 8.82
N GLN A 71 -6.49 9.31 9.19
CA GLN A 71 -6.93 9.13 10.58
C GLN A 71 -5.76 8.72 11.48
N ALA A 72 -4.93 7.77 11.04
CA ALA A 72 -3.77 7.34 11.80
C ALA A 72 -2.78 8.48 12.05
N ALA A 73 -2.46 9.27 11.02
CA ALA A 73 -1.56 10.41 11.16
C ALA A 73 -2.07 11.50 12.11
N SER A 74 -3.39 11.67 12.19
CA SER A 74 -4.00 12.61 13.15
C SER A 74 -3.89 12.11 14.60
N MET A 75 -3.67 10.81 14.80
CA MET A 75 -3.51 10.19 16.12
C MET A 75 -2.03 10.06 16.53
N GLU A 76 -1.09 10.11 15.58
CA GLU A 76 0.34 10.12 15.89
C GLU A 76 0.71 11.38 16.68
N GLY A 77 1.19 11.20 17.91
CA GLY A 77 1.57 12.29 18.81
C GLY A 77 0.48 12.73 19.79
N ALA A 78 -0.67 12.05 19.85
CA ALA A 78 -1.65 12.27 20.91
C ALA A 78 -1.19 11.60 22.24
N ASP A 79 -1.21 12.35 23.35
CA ASP A 79 -0.76 11.88 24.68
C ASP A 79 -1.61 10.73 25.27
N VAL A 80 -2.80 10.47 24.71
CA VAL A 80 -3.70 9.40 25.17
C VAL A 80 -3.97 8.41 24.03
N ALA A 81 -3.14 7.37 23.95
CA ALA A 81 -3.35 6.28 23.00
C ALA A 81 -4.45 5.34 23.51
N THR A 82 -5.65 5.42 22.94
CA THR A 82 -6.70 4.41 23.16
C THR A 82 -6.37 3.12 22.41
N LYS A 83 -6.97 1.98 22.80
CA LYS A 83 -6.81 0.71 22.05
C LYS A 83 -7.18 0.86 20.56
N ALA A 84 -8.25 1.63 20.27
CA ALA A 84 -8.67 1.91 18.91
C ALA A 84 -7.63 2.73 18.15
N SER A 85 -7.02 3.74 18.79
CA SER A 85 -5.95 4.53 18.19
C SER A 85 -4.71 3.70 17.87
N ILE A 86 -4.31 2.79 18.78
CA ILE A 86 -3.17 1.89 18.56
C ILE A 86 -3.44 0.98 17.35
N GLN A 87 -4.65 0.41 17.25
CA GLN A 87 -5.03 -0.44 16.13
C GLN A 87 -5.02 0.35 14.80
N GLN A 88 -5.51 1.58 14.79
CA GLN A 88 -5.51 2.43 13.60
C GLN A 88 -4.08 2.75 13.13
N ILE A 89 -3.19 3.10 14.06
CA ILE A 89 -1.77 3.36 13.76
C ILE A 89 -1.09 2.08 13.25
N ARG A 90 -1.37 0.93 13.85
CA ARG A 90 -0.85 -0.36 13.39
C ARG A 90 -1.28 -0.67 11.97
N LYS A 91 -2.58 -0.53 11.66
CA LYS A 91 -3.11 -0.72 10.31
C LYS A 91 -2.41 0.21 9.31
N ALA A 92 -2.22 1.47 9.65
CA ALA A 92 -1.50 2.41 8.79
C ALA A 92 -0.04 2.00 8.53
N LYS A 93 0.67 1.54 9.56
CA LYS A 93 2.03 1.00 9.41
C LYS A 93 2.07 -0.26 8.54
N ALA A 94 1.09 -1.15 8.66
CA ALA A 94 0.93 -2.31 7.80
C ALA A 94 0.68 -1.90 6.34
N LEU A 95 -0.18 -0.91 6.10
CA LEU A 95 -0.41 -0.35 4.77
C LEU A 95 0.84 0.31 4.19
N LEU A 96 1.62 1.03 5.00
CA LEU A 96 2.89 1.62 4.55
C LEU A 96 3.93 0.56 4.21
N LEU A 97 4.02 -0.52 5.00
CA LEU A 97 4.84 -1.69 4.66
C LEU A 97 4.38 -2.33 3.35
N ALA A 98 3.07 -2.47 3.14
CA ALA A 98 2.52 -3.01 1.91
C ALA A 98 2.86 -2.16 0.68
N MET A 99 2.82 -0.83 0.80
CA MET A 99 3.20 0.09 -0.28
C MET A 99 4.73 0.23 -0.46
N HIS A 100 5.53 -0.28 0.48
CA HIS A 100 6.97 -0.22 0.40
C HIS A 100 7.50 -1.11 -0.73
N GLN A 101 8.25 -0.52 -1.66
CA GLN A 101 8.89 -1.18 -2.78
C GLN A 101 10.34 -0.65 -2.91
N PRO A 102 11.32 -1.34 -2.31
CA PRO A 102 12.72 -1.01 -2.54
C PRO A 102 13.09 -1.34 -4.00
N SER A 103 14.02 -0.58 -4.57
CA SER A 103 14.45 -0.75 -5.97
C SER A 103 15.02 -2.14 -6.28
N SER A 104 15.50 -2.86 -5.25
CA SER A 104 15.99 -4.24 -5.34
C SER A 104 14.91 -5.29 -5.61
N MET A 105 13.63 -4.98 -5.32
CA MET A 105 12.52 -5.91 -5.52
C MET A 105 11.90 -5.84 -6.93
N GLY A 106 12.25 -4.80 -7.71
CA GLY A 106 11.60 -4.52 -8.99
C GLY A 106 10.16 -4.02 -8.83
N GLY A 107 9.50 -3.77 -9.96
CA GLY A 107 8.08 -3.43 -9.97
C GLY A 107 7.21 -4.66 -9.70
N ARG A 108 6.11 -4.47 -8.98
CA ARG A 108 5.08 -5.50 -8.78
C ARG A 108 4.08 -5.48 -9.93
N SER A 109 3.48 -6.64 -10.25
CA SER A 109 2.29 -6.70 -11.09
C SER A 109 1.07 -6.08 -10.38
N LEU A 110 -0.04 -5.93 -11.10
CA LEU A 110 -1.29 -5.49 -10.51
C LEU A 110 -1.76 -6.49 -9.45
N SER A 111 -1.75 -7.78 -9.80
CA SER A 111 -2.15 -8.87 -8.91
C SER A 111 -1.34 -8.91 -7.61
N GLU A 112 -0.02 -8.69 -7.69
CA GLU A 112 0.86 -8.64 -6.53
C GLU A 112 0.62 -7.41 -5.66
N SER A 113 0.41 -6.24 -6.28
CA SER A 113 0.09 -5.01 -5.56
C SER A 113 -1.23 -5.15 -4.81
N CYS A 114 -2.26 -5.69 -5.49
CA CYS A 114 -3.55 -6.02 -4.91
C CYS A 114 -3.42 -6.99 -3.73
N THR A 115 -2.67 -8.07 -3.88
CA THR A 115 -2.44 -9.09 -2.85
C THR A 115 -1.81 -8.49 -1.59
N VAL A 116 -0.76 -7.68 -1.74
CA VAL A 116 -0.01 -7.12 -0.61
C VAL A 116 -0.85 -6.09 0.14
N ILE A 117 -1.62 -5.26 -0.56
CA ILE A 117 -2.54 -4.31 0.08
C ILE A 117 -3.68 -5.06 0.76
N LEU A 118 -4.23 -6.11 0.14
CA LEU A 118 -5.24 -6.96 0.76
C LEU A 118 -4.73 -7.58 2.06
N ALA A 119 -3.49 -8.08 2.06
CA ALA A 119 -2.86 -8.65 3.24
C ALA A 119 -2.79 -7.64 4.42
N ALA A 120 -2.40 -6.40 4.12
CA ALA A 120 -2.39 -5.32 5.11
C ALA A 120 -3.79 -4.91 5.57
N SER A 121 -4.74 -4.76 4.64
CA SER A 121 -6.12 -4.36 4.94
C SER A 121 -6.87 -5.37 5.82
N ARG A 122 -6.56 -6.67 5.67
CA ARG A 122 -7.10 -7.76 6.50
C ARG A 122 -6.32 -7.98 7.81
N GLY A 123 -5.27 -7.19 8.07
CA GLY A 123 -4.48 -7.25 9.29
C GLY A 123 -3.56 -8.47 9.38
N TYR A 124 -3.19 -9.11 8.27
CA TYR A 124 -2.20 -10.21 8.28
C TYR A 124 -0.80 -9.71 8.64
N LEU A 125 -0.49 -8.43 8.35
CA LEU A 125 0.80 -7.82 8.64
C LEU A 125 0.87 -7.19 10.04
N ASP A 126 -0.23 -7.20 10.81
CA ASP A 126 -0.33 -6.51 12.10
C ASP A 126 0.70 -7.02 13.12
N ASP A 127 0.83 -8.34 13.27
CA ASP A 127 1.78 -8.97 14.20
C ASP A 127 3.22 -8.76 13.75
N ALA A 128 3.46 -8.74 12.44
CA ALA A 128 4.76 -8.46 11.87
C ALA A 128 5.21 -7.02 12.18
N VAL A 129 4.29 -6.05 12.04
CA VAL A 129 4.53 -4.64 12.36
C VAL A 129 4.81 -4.44 13.84
N ASP A 130 4.04 -5.09 14.72
CA ASP A 130 4.30 -5.08 16.17
C ASP A 130 5.68 -5.66 16.51
N GLY A 131 6.11 -6.68 15.77
CA GLY A 131 7.43 -7.29 15.86
C GLY A 131 8.57 -6.47 15.29
N GLY A 132 8.31 -5.27 14.73
CA GLY A 132 9.33 -4.37 14.19
C GLY A 132 9.56 -4.46 12.69
N LYS A 133 8.84 -5.33 11.97
CA LYS A 133 8.92 -5.44 10.50
C LYS A 133 8.13 -4.29 9.88
N MET A 134 8.81 -3.20 9.58
CA MET A 134 8.22 -1.97 9.06
C MET A 134 8.79 -1.60 7.68
N ALA A 135 8.16 -0.66 6.98
CA ALA A 135 8.72 -0.09 5.75
C ALA A 135 10.13 0.47 6.00
N GLY A 136 11.07 0.19 5.10
CA GLY A 136 12.48 0.58 5.25
C GLY A 136 13.33 -0.35 6.11
N THR A 137 12.75 -1.42 6.68
CA THR A 137 13.50 -2.45 7.42
C THR A 137 13.77 -3.66 6.53
N ALA A 138 14.96 -4.25 6.66
CA ALA A 138 15.33 -5.46 5.89
C ALA A 138 14.40 -6.66 6.17
N GLU A 139 13.88 -6.76 7.40
CA GLU A 139 12.95 -7.81 7.80
C GLU A 139 11.54 -7.62 7.18
N GLY A 140 11.09 -6.37 7.04
CA GLY A 140 9.87 -6.04 6.31
C GLY A 140 9.99 -6.39 4.83
N ASP A 141 11.12 -6.05 4.21
CA ASP A 141 11.40 -6.39 2.81
C ASP A 141 11.43 -7.90 2.59
N ALA A 142 12.10 -8.63 3.47
CA ALA A 142 12.15 -10.09 3.43
C ALA A 142 10.76 -10.70 3.56
N LEU A 143 9.94 -10.23 4.50
CA LEU A 143 8.58 -10.71 4.71
C LEU A 143 7.71 -10.56 3.45
N ILE A 144 7.67 -9.37 2.85
CA ILE A 144 6.85 -9.13 1.66
C ILE A 144 7.37 -9.96 0.48
N LYS A 145 8.68 -10.10 0.35
CA LYS A 145 9.29 -10.93 -0.68
C LYS A 145 8.92 -12.41 -0.53
N GLU A 146 9.05 -12.96 0.68
CA GLU A 146 8.72 -14.35 0.98
C GLU A 146 7.23 -14.63 0.78
N MET A 147 6.37 -13.73 1.26
CA MET A 147 4.91 -13.80 1.05
C MET A 147 4.56 -13.81 -0.44
N LEU A 148 5.11 -12.87 -1.22
CA LEU A 148 4.85 -12.82 -2.66
C LEU A 148 5.38 -14.06 -3.39
N GLN A 149 6.53 -14.60 -2.99
CA GLN A 149 7.05 -15.86 -3.55
C GLN A 149 6.14 -17.05 -3.25
N TYR A 150 5.58 -17.11 -2.03
CA TYR A 150 4.63 -18.14 -1.65
C TYR A 150 3.33 -18.03 -2.45
N VAL A 151 2.74 -16.83 -2.54
CA VAL A 151 1.50 -16.60 -3.31
C VAL A 151 1.70 -16.89 -4.80
N ARG A 152 2.85 -16.53 -5.39
CA ARG A 152 3.19 -16.88 -6.78
C ARG A 152 3.21 -18.39 -7.01
N LYS A 153 3.62 -19.18 -6.01
CA LYS A 153 3.71 -20.64 -6.12
C LYS A 153 2.35 -21.32 -5.96
N GLU A 154 1.55 -20.87 -5.00
CA GLU A 154 0.29 -21.53 -4.64
C GLU A 154 -0.93 -20.95 -5.37
N ALA A 155 -0.93 -19.65 -5.70
CA ALA A 155 -2.05 -18.92 -6.30
C ALA A 155 -1.74 -18.35 -7.71
N ALA A 156 -0.92 -19.05 -8.50
CA ALA A 156 -0.54 -18.60 -9.85
C ALA A 156 -1.75 -18.33 -10.77
N GLY A 157 -2.78 -19.17 -10.70
CA GLY A 157 -4.02 -19.04 -11.48
C GLY A 157 -4.80 -17.76 -11.15
N PRO A 158 -5.18 -17.54 -9.87
CA PRO A 158 -5.80 -16.30 -9.40
C PRO A 158 -5.01 -15.04 -9.79
N LEU A 159 -3.68 -15.04 -9.62
CA LEU A 159 -2.84 -13.89 -9.98
C LEU A 159 -2.90 -13.57 -11.47
N THR A 160 -2.77 -14.59 -12.32
CA THR A 160 -2.86 -14.43 -13.77
C THR A 160 -4.22 -13.87 -14.19
N THR A 161 -5.29 -14.35 -13.55
CA THR A 161 -6.66 -13.87 -13.80
C THR A 161 -6.79 -12.38 -13.51
N ILE A 162 -6.23 -11.89 -12.39
CA ILE A 162 -6.26 -10.46 -12.07
C ILE A 162 -5.46 -9.64 -13.10
N ASP A 163 -4.27 -10.11 -13.48
CA ASP A 163 -3.42 -9.36 -14.41
C ASP A 163 -4.02 -9.29 -15.83
N GLU A 164 -4.78 -10.31 -16.26
CA GLU A 164 -5.45 -10.34 -17.57
C GLU A 164 -6.79 -9.58 -17.56
N THR A 165 -7.59 -9.71 -16.50
CA THR A 165 -8.94 -9.13 -16.45
C THR A 165 -8.96 -7.72 -15.84
N LEU A 166 -7.91 -7.35 -15.10
CA LEU A 166 -7.79 -6.16 -14.27
C LEU A 166 -8.82 -6.10 -13.12
N ASP A 167 -9.54 -7.20 -12.89
CA ASP A 167 -10.59 -7.31 -11.87
C ASP A 167 -10.21 -8.35 -10.81
N MET A 168 -10.67 -8.13 -9.58
CA MET A 168 -10.53 -9.07 -8.48
C MET A 168 -11.93 -9.45 -8.01
N THR A 169 -12.45 -10.52 -8.59
CA THR A 169 -13.76 -11.08 -8.23
C THR A 169 -13.73 -11.63 -6.80
N ASP A 170 -14.91 -11.79 -6.19
CA ASP A 170 -15.05 -12.33 -4.84
C ASP A 170 -14.41 -13.73 -4.69
N GLU A 171 -14.50 -14.55 -5.74
CA GLU A 171 -13.90 -15.89 -5.80
C GLU A 171 -12.37 -15.82 -5.76
N VAL A 172 -11.78 -15.02 -6.67
CA VAL A 172 -10.32 -14.80 -6.74
C VAL A 172 -9.79 -14.19 -5.45
N GLN A 173 -10.54 -13.25 -4.87
CA GLN A 173 -10.21 -12.65 -3.59
C GLN A 173 -10.17 -13.70 -2.48
N SER A 174 -11.18 -14.57 -2.40
CA SER A 174 -11.26 -15.63 -1.39
C SER A 174 -10.13 -16.64 -1.54
N ASP A 175 -9.75 -16.99 -2.76
CA ASP A 175 -8.63 -17.90 -3.02
C ASP A 175 -7.30 -17.32 -2.53
N ILE A 176 -7.06 -16.03 -2.81
CA ILE A 176 -5.87 -15.32 -2.33
C ILE A 176 -5.88 -15.20 -0.81
N GLU A 177 -7.03 -14.88 -0.20
CA GLU A 177 -7.17 -14.81 1.26
C GLU A 177 -6.83 -16.17 1.91
N GLY A 178 -7.31 -17.29 1.37
CA GLY A 178 -6.97 -18.62 1.88
C GLY A 178 -5.47 -18.95 1.81
N VAL A 179 -4.79 -18.51 0.75
CA VAL A 179 -3.32 -18.67 0.63
C VAL A 179 -2.58 -17.76 1.62
N LEU A 180 -3.06 -16.55 1.86
CA LEU A 180 -2.51 -15.64 2.88
C LEU A 180 -2.70 -16.21 4.29
N GLU A 181 -3.88 -16.75 4.61
CA GLU A 181 -4.14 -17.43 5.90
C GLU A 181 -3.16 -18.59 6.12
N ALA A 182 -2.96 -19.43 5.11
CA ALA A 182 -2.01 -20.53 5.18
C ALA A 182 -0.56 -20.07 5.39
N PHE A 183 -0.15 -18.94 4.79
CA PHE A 183 1.20 -18.39 4.97
C PHE A 183 1.41 -17.80 6.36
N PHE A 184 0.44 -17.03 6.87
CA PHE A 184 0.54 -16.37 8.17
C PHE A 184 0.13 -17.26 9.35
N GLY A 185 -0.43 -18.45 9.09
CA GLY A 185 -0.81 -19.41 10.12
C GLY A 185 -1.91 -18.92 11.05
N LYS A 186 -2.78 -18.02 10.57
CA LYS A 186 -3.99 -17.62 11.32
C LYS A 186 -5.01 -18.76 11.22
N GLU A 187 -4.94 -19.71 12.14
CA GLU A 187 -6.10 -20.53 12.56
C GLU A 187 -7.04 -19.73 13.48
#